data_AF-A0A9N7UCA4-F1
#
_entry.id   AF-A0A9N7UCA4-F1
#
_cell.length_a   1.000
_cell.length_b   1.000
_cell.length_c   1.000
_cell.angle_alpha   90.00
_cell.angle_beta   90.00
_cell.angle_gamma   90.00
#
_symmetry.space_group_name_H-M   'P 1'
#
loop_
_entity.id
_entity.type
_entity.pdbx_description
1 polymer ?
#
loop_
_entity_poly.entity_id
_entity_poly.type
_entity_poly.pdbx_seq_one_letter_code
_entity_poly.pdbx_strand_id
1 'polypeptide(L)'
;TALTDSQCSDCSDGTFSDGKRTSCRPHTQCESQNLQLMKPGTASTDAECGNLKKAPTAIIVLVVVLGLLVVGSLVAWFLWKRHLAEKRLL
;
A
#
# COMPACT_ATOMS: atom_id res chain seq x y z
N THR A 1 -50.27 16.56 17.42
CA THR A 1 -49.65 15.31 17.88
C THR A 1 -48.18 15.57 18.08
N ALA A 2 -47.69 15.47 19.31
CA ALA A 2 -46.29 15.71 19.64
C ALA A 2 -45.41 14.63 18.97
N LEU A 3 -44.40 15.06 18.22
CA LEU A 3 -43.28 14.19 17.85
C LEU A 3 -42.53 13.92 19.16
N THR A 4 -42.65 12.70 19.69
CA THR A 4 -41.76 12.25 20.76
C THR A 4 -40.34 12.28 20.21
N ASP A 5 -39.53 13.24 20.66
CA ASP A 5 -38.10 13.25 20.38
C ASP A 5 -37.50 11.96 20.92
N SER A 6 -37.07 11.07 20.02
CA SER A 6 -36.22 9.96 20.37
C SER A 6 -34.88 10.52 20.84
N GLN A 7 -34.50 10.26 22.09
CA GLN A 7 -33.17 10.62 22.57
C GLN A 7 -32.11 9.83 21.79
N CYS A 8 -31.22 10.55 21.12
CA CYS A 8 -30.03 9.98 20.48
C CYS A 8 -28.86 10.09 21.47
N SER A 9 -28.17 8.97 21.70
CA SER A 9 -26.87 8.95 22.36
C SER A 9 -25.76 8.84 21.32
N ASP A 10 -24.60 9.41 21.61
CA ASP A 10 -23.41 9.17 20.79
C ASP A 10 -23.01 7.69 20.82
N CYS A 11 -22.51 7.21 19.68
CA CYS A 11 -21.97 5.85 19.57
C CYS A 11 -20.68 5.73 20.38
N SER A 12 -20.55 4.62 21.13
CA SER A 12 -19.32 4.31 21.85
C SER A 12 -18.16 4.00 20.90
N ASP A 13 -16.93 4.10 21.40
CA ASP A 13 -15.73 3.79 20.63
C ASP A 13 -15.81 2.40 19.98
N GLY A 14 -15.38 2.33 18.71
CA GLY A 14 -15.47 1.12 17.89
C GLY A 14 -16.86 0.85 17.31
N THR A 15 -17.83 1.76 17.48
CA THR A 15 -19.15 1.67 16.87
C THR A 15 -19.52 2.94 16.09
N PHE A 16 -20.42 2.81 15.13
CA PHE A 16 -20.90 3.91 14.30
C PHE A 16 -22.38 3.81 13.94
N SER A 17 -22.99 4.94 13.59
CA SER A 17 -24.31 5.01 12.95
C SER A 17 -24.33 6.06 11.85
N ASP A 18 -24.79 5.70 10.66
CA ASP A 18 -24.92 6.58 9.49
C ASP A 18 -26.23 7.38 9.47
N GLY A 19 -26.94 7.44 10.60
CA GLY A 19 -28.25 8.11 10.72
C GLY A 19 -29.40 7.38 10.03
N LYS A 20 -29.13 6.29 9.29
CA LYS A 20 -30.16 5.45 8.66
C LYS A 20 -30.72 4.39 9.59
N ARG A 21 -30.01 4.09 10.68
CA ARG A 21 -30.45 3.14 11.72
C ARG A 21 -30.55 3.83 13.07
N THR A 22 -31.45 3.30 13.88
CA THR A 22 -31.66 3.69 15.28
C THR A 22 -30.62 3.10 16.24
N SER A 23 -29.66 2.30 15.76
CA SER A 23 -28.66 1.61 16.59
C SER A 23 -27.25 1.75 16.01
N CYS A 24 -26.27 1.88 16.91
CA CYS A 24 -24.85 1.82 16.58
C CYS A 24 -24.45 0.40 16.22
N ARG A 25 -23.59 0.27 15.20
CA ARG A 25 -23.01 -1.01 14.78
C ARG A 25 -21.50 -1.00 15.00
N PRO A 26 -20.88 -2.16 15.24
CA PRO A 26 -19.44 -2.23 15.31
C PRO A 26 -18.80 -1.80 13.99
N HIS A 27 -17.64 -1.15 14.07
CA HIS A 27 -16.81 -0.88 12.90
C HIS A 27 -16.38 -2.19 12.22
N THR A 28 -16.17 -2.10 10.91
CA THR A 28 -15.58 -3.17 10.12
C THR A 28 -14.16 -3.45 10.59
N GLN A 29 -13.90 -4.70 10.98
CA GLN A 29 -12.58 -5.18 11.36
C GLN A 29 -11.77 -5.53 10.11
N CYS A 30 -10.92 -4.64 9.62
CA CYS A 30 -10.19 -4.86 8.36
C CYS A 30 -9.28 -6.10 8.41
N GLU A 31 -8.68 -6.39 9.56
CA GLU A 31 -7.79 -7.55 9.74
C GLU A 31 -8.51 -8.88 9.53
N SER A 32 -9.78 -8.99 9.95
CA SER A 32 -10.58 -10.20 9.74
C SER A 32 -10.91 -10.45 8.26
N GLN A 33 -10.77 -9.42 7.42
CA GLN A 33 -10.95 -9.49 5.96
C GLN A 33 -9.61 -9.58 5.21
N ASN A 34 -8.48 -9.74 5.92
CA ASN A 34 -7.15 -9.70 5.32
C ASN A 34 -6.88 -8.39 4.55
N LEU A 35 -7.50 -7.29 5.00
CA LEU A 35 -7.33 -5.94 4.48
C LEU A 35 -6.62 -5.08 5.53
N GLN A 36 -6.02 -3.98 5.09
CA GLN A 36 -5.44 -3.00 6.02
C GLN A 36 -6.41 -1.85 6.24
N LEU A 37 -6.40 -1.31 7.46
CA LEU A 37 -7.15 -0.12 7.82
C LEU A 37 -6.54 1.08 7.06
N MET A 38 -7.29 1.62 6.09
CA MET A 38 -6.89 2.80 5.33
C MET A 38 -7.32 4.07 6.07
N LYS A 39 -8.52 4.04 6.64
CA LYS A 39 -9.08 5.16 7.39
C LYS A 39 -9.84 4.65 8.61
N PRO A 40 -9.56 5.17 9.81
CA PRO A 40 -10.31 4.81 11.00
C PRO A 40 -11.78 5.22 10.85
N GLY A 41 -12.67 4.38 11.40
CA GLY A 41 -14.07 4.73 11.54
C GLY A 41 -14.27 5.85 12.56
N THR A 42 -15.44 6.48 12.51
CA THR A 42 -15.88 7.50 13.47
C THR A 42 -17.23 7.09 14.06
N ALA A 43 -17.79 7.88 14.98
CA ALA A 43 -19.15 7.63 15.48
C ALA A 43 -20.23 7.69 14.36
N SER A 44 -19.93 8.31 13.22
CA SER A 44 -20.87 8.47 12.10
C SER A 44 -20.50 7.69 10.84
N THR A 45 -19.29 7.14 10.76
CA THR A 45 -18.79 6.46 9.57
C THR A 45 -18.06 5.18 9.93
N ASP A 46 -18.20 4.16 9.07
CA ASP A 46 -17.44 2.92 9.24
C ASP A 46 -15.94 3.13 8.97
N ALA A 47 -15.14 2.16 9.39
CA ALA A 47 -13.75 2.02 8.99
C ALA A 47 -13.62 1.69 7.49
N GLU A 48 -12.69 2.34 6.80
CA GLU A 48 -12.41 2.03 5.40
C GLU A 48 -11.23 1.05 5.30
N CYS A 49 -11.49 -0.11 4.71
CA CYS A 49 -10.52 -1.17 4.51
C CYS A 49 -10.02 -1.19 3.06
N GLY A 50 -8.73 -1.43 2.88
CA GLY A 50 -8.13 -1.47 1.56
C GLY A 50 -6.94 -2.40 1.47
N ASN A 51 -6.58 -2.75 0.24
CA ASN A 51 -5.35 -3.49 -0.02
C ASN A 51 -4.17 -2.54 0.14
N LEU A 52 -3.12 -2.99 0.85
CA LEU A 52 -1.83 -2.30 0.81
C LEU A 52 -1.34 -2.32 -0.63
N LYS A 53 -1.23 -1.14 -1.25
CA LYS A 53 -0.56 -1.01 -2.55
C LYS A 53 0.92 -1.33 -2.31
N LYS A 54 1.30 -2.59 -2.53
CA LYS A 54 2.73 -2.95 -2.57
C LYS A 54 3.37 -2.06 -3.64
N ALA A 55 4.53 -1.49 -3.33
CA ALA A 55 5.35 -0.82 -4.32
C ALA A 55 5.46 -1.73 -5.56
N PRO A 56 5.53 -1.18 -6.78
CA PRO A 56 5.58 -1.98 -7.99
C PRO A 56 6.92 -2.73 -8.01
N THR A 57 6.95 -3.89 -7.36
CA THR A 57 8.11 -4.78 -7.22
C THR A 57 8.66 -5.14 -8.60
N ALA A 58 7.79 -5.23 -9.60
CA ALA A 58 8.17 -5.39 -11.00
C ALA A 58 9.10 -4.27 -11.52
N ILE A 59 8.85 -3.01 -11.16
CA ILE A 59 9.67 -1.87 -11.59
C ILE A 59 11.04 -1.92 -10.92
N ILE A 60 11.10 -2.24 -9.63
CA ILE A 60 12.37 -2.34 -8.89
C ILE A 60 13.24 -3.45 -9.50
N VAL A 61 12.67 -4.62 -9.75
CA VAL A 61 13.39 -5.74 -10.37
C VAL A 61 13.91 -5.37 -11.76
N LEU A 62 13.11 -4.70 -12.58
CA LEU A 62 13.53 -4.25 -13.92
C LEU A 62 14.74 -3.30 -13.85
N VAL A 63 14.70 -2.30 -12.97
CA VAL A 63 15.79 -1.32 -12.82
C VAL A 63 17.07 -2.01 -12.37
N VAL A 64 16.99 -2.95 -11.43
CA VAL A 64 18.15 -3.70 -10.94
C VAL A 64 18.77 -4.55 -12.05
N VAL A 65 17.94 -5.27 -12.81
CA VAL A 65 18.42 -6.11 -13.92
C VAL A 65 19.10 -5.27 -14.99
N LEU A 66 18.49 -4.15 -15.40
CA LEU A 66 19.09 -3.24 -16.38
C LEU A 66 20.40 -2.64 -15.87
N GLY A 67 20.46 -2.23 -14.60
CA GLY A 67 21.68 -1.73 -13.97
C GLY A 67 22.82 -2.74 -14.01
N LEU A 68 22.55 -4.01 -13.68
CA LEU A 68 23.54 -5.08 -13.72
C LEU A 68 24.04 -5.37 -15.14
N LEU A 69 23.16 -5.34 -16.15
CA LEU A 69 23.54 -5.52 -17.55
C LEU A 69 24.46 -4.40 -18.05
N VAL A 70 24.16 -3.15 -17.67
CA VAL A 70 24.99 -1.99 -18.03
C VAL A 70 26.37 -2.10 -17.36
N VAL A 71 26.42 -2.38 -16.06
CA VAL A 71 27.68 -2.53 -15.32
C VAL A 71 28.51 -3.68 -15.89
N GLY A 72 27.90 -4.85 -16.12
CA GLY A 72 28.56 -6.01 -16.70
C GLY A 72 29.13 -5.71 -18.10
N SER A 73 28.38 -5.00 -18.94
CA SER A 73 28.83 -4.60 -20.28
C SER A 73 30.02 -3.63 -20.23
N LEU A 74 30.00 -2.65 -19.31
CA LEU A 74 31.12 -1.71 -19.13
C LEU A 74 32.39 -2.41 -18.63
N VAL A 75 32.26 -3.33 -17.68
CA VAL A 75 33.40 -4.12 -17.18
C VAL A 75 33.96 -5.00 -18.28
N ALA A 76 33.12 -5.75 -19.00
CA ALA A 76 33.55 -6.60 -20.10
C ALA A 76 34.25 -5.79 -21.20
N TRP A 77 33.69 -4.63 -21.59
CA TRP A 77 34.30 -3.71 -22.54
C TRP A 77 35.69 -3.26 -22.07
N PHE A 78 35.82 -2.86 -20.80
CA PHE A 78 37.07 -2.36 -20.25
C PHE A 78 38.15 -3.45 -20.21
N LEU A 79 37.78 -4.67 -19.80
CA LEU A 79 38.67 -5.83 -19.82
C LEU A 79 39.11 -6.20 -21.24
N TRP A 80 38.18 -6.20 -22.21
CA TRP A 80 38.49 -6.44 -23.62
C TRP A 80 39.49 -5.38 -24.12
N LYS A 81 39.24 -4.10 -23.85
CA LYS A 81 40.14 -3.01 -24.29
C LYS A 81 41.56 -3.19 -23.76
N ARG A 82 41.72 -3.63 -22.50
CA ARG A 82 43.05 -3.94 -21.91
C ARG A 82 43.74 -5.10 -22.65
N HIS A 83 43.02 -6.18 -22.87
CA HIS A 83 43.56 -7.34 -23.58
C HIS A 83 43.94 -7.03 -25.04
N LEU A 84 43.16 -6.18 -25.73
CA LEU A 84 43.49 -5.73 -27.09
C LEU A 84 44.72 -4.81 -27.11
N ALA A 85 44.93 -4.01 -26.07
CA ALA A 85 46.13 -3.18 -25.93
C ALA A 85 47.38 -4.04 -25.68
N GLU A 86 47.30 -5.08 -24.84
CA GLU A 86 48.43 -6.02 -24.64
C GLU A 86 48.79 -6.76 -25.93
N LYS A 87 47.79 -7.25 -26.68
CA LYS A 87 48.03 -7.92 -27.97
C LYS A 87 48.62 -7.01 -29.05
N ARG A 88 48.49 -5.69 -28.93
CA ARG A 88 49.13 -4.73 -29.86
C ARG A 88 50.59 -4.44 -29.52
N LEU A 89 51.03 -4.76 -28.31
CA LEU A 89 52.39 -4.50 -27.81
C LEU A 89 53.31 -5.73 -27.93
N LEU A 90 52.76 -6.88 -28.33
CA LEU A 90 53.46 -8.12 -28.68
C LEU A 90 53.53 -8.27 -30.21
#